data_AF-A0A316ZVE4-F1
#
_entry.id   AF-A0A316ZVE4-F1
#
_cell.length_a   1.000
_cell.length_b   1.000
_cell.length_c   1.000
_cell.angle_alpha   90.00
_cell.angle_beta   90.00
_cell.angle_gamma   90.00
#
_symmetry.space_group_name_H-M   'P 1'
#
loop_
_entity.id
_entity.type
_entity.pdbx_description
1 polymer ?
#
loop_
_entity_poly.entity_id
_entity_poly.type
_entity_poly.pdbx_seq_one_letter_code
_entity_poly.pdbx_strand_id
1 'polypeptide(L)'
;MRNPEISTWLQKAFQEPGGLNAFLSIHQILHIHRTVLGSPQTSIYVSELSLLLVAITWGALLDTSFDNSAKAALADAITEMIKLLLGQPNTINKFLALVAMLCLAETMGLEDEHALILGCVGTAGSLKLHMGPVVRSSCYNNEQVGQVEKALRMLYCIDKSYALRWKTIPLLSKDSLPRADTGNNLPLGKDSSVVSVELLHARTQYAHMCLQIVELRKVVQEATSDYLLAKITELATALDNWHKSITENAVIPSLEEEAARRVGHQAFCQYHEALLHLVSIYPRNQHGRSDLLHQNYQMVRQRSMRDVVISCDTISLNDLLQDQ
;
A
#
# COMPACT_ATOMS: atom_id res chain seq x y z
N MET A 1 -12.04 19.38 26.30
CA MET A 1 -11.23 20.43 25.64
C MET A 1 -11.07 20.05 24.18
N ARG A 2 -11.55 20.85 23.22
CA ARG A 2 -11.30 20.61 21.78
C ARG A 2 -9.89 21.13 21.50
N ASN A 3 -8.89 20.24 21.34
CA ASN A 3 -7.59 20.68 20.86
C ASN A 3 -7.73 20.99 19.35
N PRO A 4 -7.55 22.25 18.91
CA PRO A 4 -7.66 22.62 17.49
C PRO A 4 -6.68 21.83 16.60
N GLU A 5 -5.52 21.45 17.13
CA GLU A 5 -4.49 20.71 16.38
C GLU A 5 -4.96 19.31 15.94
N ILE A 6 -5.66 18.59 16.82
CA ILE A 6 -6.18 17.24 16.50
C ILE A 6 -7.15 17.30 15.32
N SER A 7 -8.00 18.32 15.27
CA SER A 7 -8.97 18.45 14.17
C SER A 7 -8.26 18.75 12.84
N THR A 8 -7.18 19.55 12.87
CA THR A 8 -6.33 19.81 11.71
C THR A 8 -5.60 18.54 11.25
N TRP A 9 -5.03 17.75 12.17
CA TRP A 9 -4.39 16.48 11.83
C TRP A 9 -5.37 15.48 11.21
N LEU A 10 -6.58 15.37 11.75
CA LEU A 10 -7.62 14.53 11.16
C LEU A 10 -7.98 14.97 9.73
N GLN A 11 -8.00 16.28 9.44
CA GLN A 11 -8.19 16.76 8.08
C GLN A 11 -7.02 16.41 7.18
N LYS A 12 -5.78 16.68 7.61
CA LYS A 12 -4.56 16.33 6.85
C LYS A 12 -4.50 14.83 6.50
N ALA A 13 -4.79 13.96 7.46
CA ALA A 13 -4.78 12.51 7.27
C ALA A 13 -5.75 12.02 6.17
N PHE A 14 -6.88 12.71 6.01
CA PHE A 14 -7.90 12.37 5.01
C PHE A 14 -7.78 13.19 3.71
N GLN A 15 -6.90 14.19 3.67
CA GLN A 15 -6.47 14.86 2.45
C GLN A 15 -5.34 14.09 1.75
N GLU A 16 -4.59 13.25 2.48
CA GLU A 16 -3.54 12.43 1.92
C GLU A 16 -4.07 11.45 0.85
N PRO A 17 -3.68 11.58 -0.42
CA PRO A 17 -4.20 10.74 -1.49
C PRO A 17 -3.75 9.29 -1.35
N GLY A 18 -4.68 8.35 -1.51
CA GLY A 18 -4.37 6.91 -1.42
C GLY A 18 -4.07 6.41 0.00
N GLY A 19 -4.21 7.28 1.01
CA GLY A 19 -4.10 6.96 2.43
C GLY A 19 -5.43 6.44 3.02
N LEU A 20 -5.79 6.91 4.22
CA LEU A 20 -7.00 6.46 4.92
C LEU A 20 -8.29 6.77 4.15
N ASN A 21 -8.33 7.87 3.40
CA ASN A 21 -9.46 8.27 2.56
C ASN A 21 -9.74 7.30 1.39
N ALA A 22 -8.82 6.39 1.07
CA ALA A 22 -9.02 5.39 0.04
C ALA A 22 -10.11 4.37 0.44
N PHE A 23 -10.39 4.19 1.74
CA PHE A 23 -11.39 3.22 2.19
C PHE A 23 -12.16 3.62 3.45
N LEU A 24 -11.78 4.69 4.16
CA LEU A 24 -12.50 5.19 5.34
C LEU A 24 -13.20 6.53 5.06
N SER A 25 -14.21 6.81 5.87
CA SER A 25 -14.92 8.09 5.87
C SER A 25 -14.43 8.99 6.99
N ILE A 26 -14.05 10.23 6.68
CA ILE A 26 -13.67 11.22 7.69
C ILE A 26 -14.81 11.48 8.68
N HIS A 27 -16.07 11.39 8.24
CA HIS A 27 -17.25 11.59 9.08
C HIS A 27 -17.32 10.56 10.21
N GLN A 28 -16.94 9.31 9.94
CA GLN A 28 -16.85 8.25 10.94
C GLN A 28 -15.79 8.59 11.99
N ILE A 29 -14.60 9.02 11.58
CA ILE A 29 -13.52 9.36 12.52
C ILE A 29 -13.87 10.59 13.35
N LEU A 30 -14.48 11.61 12.75
CA LEU A 30 -14.95 12.80 13.47
C LEU A 30 -16.07 12.45 14.46
N HIS A 31 -16.93 11.47 14.15
CA HIS A 31 -17.93 10.98 15.09
C HIS A 31 -17.28 10.26 16.28
N ILE A 32 -16.29 9.38 16.03
CA ILE A 32 -15.52 8.73 17.09
C ILE A 32 -14.82 9.78 17.98
N HIS A 33 -14.12 10.75 17.37
CA HIS A 33 -13.46 11.83 18.10
C HIS A 33 -14.41 12.61 19.00
N ARG A 34 -15.61 12.97 18.51
CA ARG A 34 -16.63 13.64 19.33
C ARG A 34 -17.14 12.75 20.47
N THR A 35 -17.26 11.45 20.24
CA THR A 35 -17.70 10.49 21.26
C THR A 35 -16.66 10.32 22.36
N VAL A 36 -15.38 10.24 22.00
CA VAL A 36 -14.24 10.24 22.94
C VAL A 36 -14.21 11.51 23.80
N LEU A 37 -14.47 12.67 23.20
CA LEU A 37 -14.55 13.94 23.92
C LEU A 37 -15.88 14.14 24.67
N GLY A 38 -16.85 13.25 24.45
CA GLY A 38 -18.20 13.29 25.04
C GLY A 38 -18.24 12.76 26.48
N SER A 39 -19.46 12.47 26.96
CA SER A 39 -19.69 12.02 28.34
C SER A 39 -18.91 10.73 28.68
N PRO A 40 -18.35 10.58 29.89
CA PRO A 40 -17.58 9.42 30.32
C PRO A 40 -18.37 8.09 30.39
N GLN A 41 -19.68 8.10 30.08
CA GLN A 41 -20.54 6.91 30.14
C GLN A 41 -20.62 6.13 28.81
N THR A 42 -20.07 6.66 27.72
CA THR A 42 -20.11 5.98 26.42
C THR A 42 -18.98 4.95 26.32
N SER A 43 -19.31 3.66 26.21
CA SER A 43 -18.31 2.61 25.95
C SER A 43 -17.75 2.77 24.54
N ILE A 44 -16.44 2.94 24.41
CA ILE A 44 -15.76 3.08 23.12
C ILE A 44 -15.04 1.78 22.82
N TYR A 45 -15.24 1.25 21.61
CA TYR A 45 -14.61 0.01 21.23
C TYR A 45 -13.13 0.23 20.91
N VAL A 46 -12.29 -0.77 21.20
CA VAL A 46 -10.84 -0.75 20.90
C VAL A 46 -10.58 -0.46 19.42
N SER A 47 -11.42 -0.99 18.51
CA SER A 47 -11.33 -0.72 17.07
C SER A 47 -11.57 0.75 16.71
N GLU A 48 -12.45 1.45 17.44
CA GLU A 48 -12.73 2.87 17.19
C GLU A 48 -11.58 3.74 17.70
N LEU A 49 -11.06 3.45 18.90
CA LEU A 49 -9.87 4.10 19.44
C LEU A 49 -8.65 3.88 18.52
N SER A 50 -8.51 2.68 17.98
CA SER A 50 -7.46 2.33 17.00
C SER A 50 -7.55 3.19 15.75
N LEU A 51 -8.75 3.31 15.16
CA LEU A 51 -8.98 4.15 13.98
C LEU A 51 -8.68 5.62 14.24
N LEU A 52 -9.08 6.14 15.41
CA LEU A 52 -8.80 7.51 15.80
C LEU A 52 -7.29 7.74 16.00
N LEU A 53 -6.61 6.84 16.70
CA LEU A 53 -5.17 6.91 16.94
C LEU A 53 -4.38 6.87 15.63
N VAL A 54 -4.75 5.98 14.70
CA VAL A 54 -4.15 5.91 13.36
C VAL A 54 -4.35 7.22 12.61
N ALA A 55 -5.56 7.77 12.57
CA ALA A 55 -5.83 9.02 11.87
C ALA A 55 -5.09 10.22 12.46
N ILE A 56 -4.99 10.30 13.79
CA ILE A 56 -4.20 11.34 14.49
C ILE A 56 -2.72 11.19 14.14
N THR A 57 -2.18 9.98 14.26
CA THR A 57 -0.76 9.70 14.00
C THR A 57 -0.40 10.02 12.55
N TRP A 58 -1.25 9.60 11.60
CA TRP A 58 -1.06 9.91 10.19
C TRP A 58 -1.03 11.41 9.93
N GLY A 59 -1.98 12.16 10.49
CA GLY A 59 -2.04 13.61 10.33
C GLY A 59 -0.86 14.34 10.97
N ALA A 60 -0.38 13.87 12.11
CA ALA A 60 0.80 14.41 12.79
C ALA A 60 2.10 14.13 12.00
N LEU A 61 2.21 12.98 11.33
CA LEU A 61 3.35 12.67 10.45
C LEU A 61 3.42 13.58 9.22
N LEU A 62 2.27 14.03 8.74
CA LEU A 62 2.16 15.01 7.64
C LEU A 62 2.41 16.45 8.10
N ASP A 63 2.56 16.68 9.40
CA ASP A 63 2.80 18.02 9.93
C ASP A 63 4.30 18.27 10.14
N THR A 64 4.87 19.12 9.29
CA THR A 64 6.33 19.39 9.26
C THR A 64 6.83 20.14 10.50
N SER A 65 5.93 20.76 11.26
CA SER A 65 6.22 21.42 12.54
C SER A 65 6.19 20.47 13.74
N PHE A 66 5.81 19.21 13.54
CA PHE A 66 5.56 18.27 14.64
C PHE A 66 6.85 17.70 15.23
N ASP A 67 6.96 17.80 16.56
CA ASP A 67 8.14 17.40 17.33
C ASP A 67 8.49 15.91 17.19
N ASN A 68 9.78 15.62 17.04
CA ASN A 68 10.29 14.26 16.89
C ASN A 68 10.08 13.41 18.15
N SER A 69 10.09 14.01 19.34
CA SER A 69 9.83 13.25 20.58
C SER A 69 8.38 12.77 20.65
N ALA A 70 7.43 13.58 20.17
CA ALA A 70 6.03 13.22 20.09
C ALA A 70 5.75 12.15 19.00
N LYS A 71 6.53 12.13 17.90
CA LYS A 71 6.47 11.07 16.89
C LYS A 71 6.82 9.70 17.48
N ALA A 72 7.86 9.63 18.31
CA ALA A 72 8.26 8.39 18.98
C ALA A 72 7.16 7.89 19.92
N ALA A 73 6.58 8.78 20.74
CA ALA A 73 5.50 8.42 21.65
C ALA A 73 4.24 7.92 20.92
N LEU A 74 3.92 8.49 19.74
CA LEU A 74 2.83 7.98 18.90
C LEU A 74 3.15 6.61 18.30
N ALA A 75 4.39 6.36 17.88
CA ALA A 75 4.82 5.05 17.40
C ALA A 75 4.66 3.97 18.50
N ASP A 76 5.11 4.27 19.72
CA ASP A 76 4.94 3.37 20.87
C ASP A 76 3.46 3.10 21.16
N ALA A 77 2.62 4.13 21.12
CA ALA A 77 1.18 4.00 21.30
C ALA A 77 0.52 3.14 20.21
N ILE A 78 1.00 3.25 18.96
CA ILE A 78 0.55 2.40 17.85
C ILE A 78 0.91 0.94 18.12
N THR A 79 2.16 0.64 18.49
CA THR A 79 2.60 -0.75 18.77
C THR A 79 1.80 -1.39 19.91
N GLU A 80 1.51 -0.65 20.99
CA GLU A 80 0.65 -1.17 22.06
C GLU A 80 -0.80 -1.39 21.59
N MET A 81 -1.33 -0.47 20.78
CA MET A 81 -2.67 -0.61 20.24
C MET A 81 -2.79 -1.77 19.25
N ILE A 82 -1.73 -2.09 18.48
CA ILE A 82 -1.68 -3.28 17.61
C ILE A 82 -1.90 -4.55 18.44
N LYS A 83 -1.16 -4.71 19.55
CA LYS A 83 -1.29 -5.87 20.45
C LYS A 83 -2.72 -6.00 21.00
N LEU A 84 -3.29 -4.90 21.47
CA LEU A 84 -4.66 -4.86 22.00
C LEU A 84 -5.70 -5.22 20.93
N LEU A 85 -5.56 -4.65 19.72
CA LEU A 85 -6.48 -4.85 18.62
C LEU A 85 -6.46 -6.28 18.10
N LEU A 86 -5.27 -6.89 17.98
CA LEU A 86 -5.11 -8.29 17.56
C LEU A 86 -5.86 -9.25 18.49
N GLY A 87 -5.87 -8.96 19.80
CA GLY A 87 -6.58 -9.75 20.82
C GLY A 87 -8.11 -9.59 20.86
N GLN A 88 -8.69 -8.63 20.12
CA GLN A 88 -10.14 -8.42 20.09
C GLN A 88 -10.89 -9.48 19.28
N PRO A 89 -12.19 -9.72 19.51
CA PRO A 89 -13.00 -10.59 18.66
C PRO A 89 -13.06 -10.08 17.21
N ASN A 90 -13.18 -11.01 16.26
CA ASN A 90 -13.25 -10.69 14.83
C ASN A 90 -14.57 -9.99 14.50
N THR A 91 -14.48 -8.74 14.06
CA THR A 91 -15.61 -7.90 13.64
C THR A 91 -15.20 -7.09 12.41
N ILE A 92 -16.18 -6.56 11.67
CA ILE A 92 -15.93 -5.66 10.53
C ILE A 92 -15.13 -4.43 10.98
N ASN A 93 -15.45 -3.86 12.14
CA ASN A 93 -14.75 -2.68 12.66
C ASN A 93 -13.30 -3.01 13.04
N LYS A 94 -13.04 -4.18 13.63
CA LYS A 94 -11.66 -4.67 13.86
C LYS A 94 -10.91 -4.81 12.54
N PHE A 95 -11.54 -5.39 11.51
CA PHE A 95 -10.91 -5.54 10.20
C PHE A 95 -10.51 -4.19 9.58
N LEU A 96 -11.41 -3.21 9.56
CA LEU A 96 -11.11 -1.87 9.06
C LEU A 96 -9.99 -1.18 9.86
N ALA A 97 -10.00 -1.33 11.18
CA ALA A 97 -8.96 -0.79 12.06
C ALA A 97 -7.59 -1.45 11.81
N LEU A 98 -7.55 -2.77 11.62
CA LEU A 98 -6.32 -3.50 11.32
C LEU A 98 -5.73 -3.09 9.96
N VAL A 99 -6.56 -2.93 8.93
CA VAL A 99 -6.09 -2.46 7.62
C VAL A 99 -5.55 -1.02 7.73
N ALA A 100 -6.21 -0.15 8.49
CA ALA A 100 -5.73 1.21 8.73
C ALA A 100 -4.37 1.22 9.47
N MET A 101 -4.20 0.38 10.49
CA MET A 101 -2.91 0.20 11.16
C MET A 101 -1.85 -0.35 10.22
N LEU A 102 -2.19 -1.32 9.37
CA LEU A 102 -1.27 -1.89 8.40
C LEU A 102 -0.77 -0.83 7.41
N CYS A 103 -1.66 0.03 6.90
CA CYS A 103 -1.26 1.14 6.05
C CYS A 103 -0.28 2.11 6.73
N LEU A 104 -0.52 2.40 8.02
CA LEU A 104 0.35 3.28 8.80
C LEU A 104 1.70 2.62 9.06
N ALA A 105 1.69 1.33 9.42
CA ALA A 105 2.89 0.53 9.65
C ALA A 105 3.78 0.46 8.41
N GLU A 106 3.20 0.26 7.22
CA GLU A 106 3.93 0.29 5.95
C GLU A 106 4.56 1.66 5.68
N THR A 107 3.83 2.75 5.98
CA THR A 107 4.31 4.13 5.78
C THR A 107 5.44 4.50 6.74
N MET A 108 5.36 4.02 7.99
CA MET A 108 6.35 4.28 9.03
C MET A 108 7.51 3.26 9.04
N GLY A 109 7.38 2.14 8.31
CA GLY A 109 8.36 1.05 8.35
C GLY A 109 8.40 0.31 9.70
N LEU A 110 7.24 0.08 10.34
CA LEU A 110 7.17 -0.61 11.63
C LEU A 110 7.44 -2.12 11.50
N GLU A 111 8.09 -2.70 12.51
CA GLU A 111 8.43 -4.13 12.53
C GLU A 111 7.20 -5.07 12.58
N ASP A 112 6.08 -4.57 13.11
CA ASP A 112 4.83 -5.32 13.28
C ASP A 112 4.07 -5.59 11.96
N GLU A 113 4.57 -5.13 10.80
CA GLU A 113 3.90 -5.24 9.49
C GLU A 113 3.47 -6.68 9.18
N HIS A 114 4.34 -7.67 9.41
CA HIS A 114 4.01 -9.08 9.16
C HIS A 114 2.86 -9.59 10.05
N ALA A 115 2.91 -9.26 11.35
CA ALA A 115 1.88 -9.65 12.30
C ALA A 115 0.52 -9.01 11.95
N LEU A 116 0.55 -7.75 11.49
CA LEU A 116 -0.62 -7.04 11.00
C LEU A 116 -1.19 -7.67 9.73
N ILE A 117 -0.36 -8.05 8.75
CA ILE A 117 -0.82 -8.77 7.55
C ILE A 117 -1.54 -10.07 7.96
N LEU A 118 -0.93 -10.88 8.83
CA LEU A 118 -1.55 -12.11 9.32
C LEU A 118 -2.85 -11.85 10.07
N GLY A 119 -2.89 -10.83 10.93
CA GLY A 119 -4.09 -10.42 11.66
C GLY A 119 -5.22 -9.97 10.73
N CYS A 120 -4.90 -9.20 9.69
CA CYS A 120 -5.84 -8.75 8.67
C CYS A 120 -6.40 -9.94 7.88
N VAL A 121 -5.53 -10.81 7.35
CA VAL A 121 -5.92 -11.99 6.56
C VAL A 121 -6.74 -12.96 7.41
N GLY A 122 -6.32 -13.24 8.64
CA GLY A 122 -7.05 -14.11 9.57
C GLY A 122 -8.43 -13.56 9.92
N THR A 123 -8.54 -12.25 10.16
CA THR A 123 -9.83 -11.58 10.42
C THR A 123 -10.73 -11.63 9.18
N ALA A 124 -10.20 -11.32 7.99
CA ALA A 124 -10.96 -11.39 6.74
C ALA A 124 -11.45 -12.80 6.41
N GLY A 125 -10.60 -13.81 6.63
CA GLY A 125 -10.94 -15.22 6.46
C GLY A 125 -12.02 -15.68 7.43
N SER A 126 -11.88 -15.35 8.72
CA SER A 126 -12.87 -15.67 9.76
C SER A 126 -14.24 -15.07 9.48
N LEU A 127 -14.29 -13.87 8.90
CA LEU A 127 -15.52 -13.18 8.54
C LEU A 127 -16.01 -13.52 7.13
N LYS A 128 -15.28 -14.37 6.38
CA LYS A 128 -15.56 -14.76 4.99
C LYS A 128 -15.74 -13.56 4.05
N LEU A 129 -14.94 -12.51 4.22
CA LEU A 129 -15.10 -11.24 3.48
C LEU A 129 -14.81 -11.36 1.98
N HIS A 130 -14.19 -12.46 1.52
CA HIS A 130 -14.05 -12.76 0.10
C HIS A 130 -15.41 -13.06 -0.58
N MET A 131 -16.46 -13.37 0.18
CA MET A 131 -17.79 -13.64 -0.35
C MET A 131 -18.63 -12.35 -0.35
N GLY A 132 -18.86 -11.79 -1.54
CA GLY A 132 -19.70 -10.59 -1.71
C GLY A 132 -21.08 -10.64 -1.02
N PRO A 133 -21.82 -11.77 -1.04
CA PRO A 133 -23.07 -11.90 -0.28
C PRO A 133 -22.90 -11.77 1.23
N VAL A 134 -21.82 -12.33 1.79
CA VAL A 134 -21.52 -12.25 3.23
C VAL A 134 -21.17 -10.82 3.64
N VAL A 135 -20.41 -10.11 2.81
CA VAL A 135 -20.10 -8.68 3.06
C VAL A 135 -21.39 -7.87 3.09
N ARG A 136 -22.27 -8.06 2.10
CA ARG A 136 -23.57 -7.37 2.03
C ARG A 136 -24.51 -7.66 3.20
N SER A 137 -24.47 -8.87 3.76
CA SER A 137 -25.31 -9.24 4.91
C SER A 137 -24.71 -8.85 6.26
N SER A 138 -23.38 -8.75 6.37
CA SER A 138 -22.67 -8.49 7.62
C SER A 138 -22.42 -7.01 7.89
N CYS A 139 -22.45 -6.18 6.84
CA CYS A 139 -22.31 -4.73 6.95
C CYS A 139 -23.66 -4.07 7.24
N TYR A 140 -23.66 -2.98 8.00
CA TYR A 140 -24.90 -2.28 8.38
C TYR A 140 -25.46 -1.39 7.26
N ASN A 141 -24.63 -0.96 6.29
CA ASN A 141 -25.06 -0.16 5.15
C ASN A 141 -24.13 -0.34 3.94
N ASN A 142 -24.53 0.21 2.79
CA ASN A 142 -23.76 0.16 1.54
C ASN A 142 -22.43 0.93 1.62
N GLU A 143 -22.35 1.96 2.48
CA GLU A 143 -21.09 2.68 2.69
C GLU A 143 -20.04 1.73 3.29
N GLN A 144 -20.37 1.03 4.38
CA GLN A 144 -19.48 0.08 5.02
C GLN A 144 -19.13 -1.10 4.10
N VAL A 145 -20.06 -1.56 3.26
CA VAL A 145 -19.74 -2.54 2.20
C VAL A 145 -18.61 -1.99 1.31
N GLY A 146 -18.75 -0.77 0.80
CA GLY A 146 -17.72 -0.13 -0.01
C GLY A 146 -16.39 0.06 0.74
N GLN A 147 -16.43 0.39 2.03
CA GLN A 147 -15.23 0.49 2.87
C GLN A 147 -14.51 -0.86 2.99
N VAL A 148 -15.24 -1.94 3.25
CA VAL A 148 -14.69 -3.31 3.37
C VAL A 148 -14.08 -3.77 2.05
N GLU A 149 -14.75 -3.56 0.92
CA GLU A 149 -14.21 -3.95 -0.39
C GLU A 149 -12.92 -3.20 -0.73
N LYS A 150 -12.87 -1.90 -0.45
CA LYS A 150 -11.66 -1.08 -0.67
C LYS A 150 -10.54 -1.46 0.31
N ALA A 151 -10.87 -1.78 1.57
CA ALA A 151 -9.91 -2.27 2.56
C ALA A 151 -9.32 -3.64 2.18
N LEU A 152 -10.13 -4.56 1.62
CA LEU A 152 -9.63 -5.83 1.07
C LEU A 152 -8.67 -5.61 -0.10
N ARG A 153 -8.96 -4.66 -0.99
CA ARG A 153 -8.05 -4.29 -2.08
C ARG A 153 -6.74 -3.71 -1.53
N MET A 154 -6.82 -2.86 -0.51
CA MET A 154 -5.63 -2.32 0.15
C MET A 154 -4.78 -3.41 0.79
N LEU A 155 -5.40 -4.33 1.55
CA LEU A 155 -4.72 -5.48 2.13
C LEU A 155 -4.05 -6.36 1.06
N TYR A 156 -4.76 -6.63 -0.04
CA TYR A 156 -4.19 -7.36 -1.18
C TYR A 156 -2.96 -6.65 -1.73
N CYS A 157 -3.00 -5.31 -1.86
CA CYS A 157 -1.86 -4.55 -2.36
C CYS A 157 -0.64 -4.69 -1.46
N ILE A 158 -0.82 -4.51 -0.15
CA ILE A 158 0.26 -4.60 0.85
C ILE A 158 0.82 -6.02 0.91
N ASP A 159 -0.02 -7.05 0.92
CA ASP A 159 0.42 -8.45 0.91
C ASP A 159 1.35 -8.77 -0.27
N LYS A 160 1.05 -8.24 -1.47
CA LYS A 160 1.88 -8.50 -2.66
C LYS A 160 3.18 -7.70 -2.70
N SER A 161 3.16 -6.42 -2.33
CA SER A 161 4.39 -5.63 -2.24
C SER A 161 5.30 -6.19 -1.14
N TYR A 162 4.73 -6.56 0.01
CA TYR A 162 5.45 -7.20 1.11
C TYR A 162 6.09 -8.52 0.69
N ALA A 163 5.33 -9.40 0.01
CA ALA A 163 5.84 -10.68 -0.49
C ALA A 163 7.00 -10.52 -1.47
N LEU A 164 6.94 -9.51 -2.34
CA LEU A 164 8.01 -9.19 -3.26
C LEU A 164 9.28 -8.75 -2.51
N ARG A 165 9.15 -7.73 -1.64
CA ARG A 165 10.23 -7.11 -0.84
C ARG A 165 10.96 -8.13 0.03
N TRP A 166 10.19 -8.85 0.84
CA TRP A 166 10.73 -9.78 1.84
C TRP A 166 10.90 -11.20 1.32
N LYS A 167 10.59 -11.45 0.04
CA LYS A 167 10.67 -12.76 -0.62
C LYS A 167 9.84 -13.84 0.11
N THR A 168 8.69 -13.46 0.66
CA THR A 168 7.77 -14.36 1.35
C THR A 168 6.69 -14.90 0.41
N ILE A 169 5.84 -15.79 0.91
CA ILE A 169 4.71 -16.34 0.15
C ILE A 169 3.52 -15.38 0.30
N PRO A 170 2.94 -14.87 -0.81
CA PRO A 170 1.75 -14.04 -0.74
C PRO A 170 0.57 -14.85 -0.19
N LEU A 171 -0.17 -14.26 0.75
CA LEU A 171 -1.22 -14.98 1.48
C LEU A 171 -2.59 -14.90 0.80
N LEU A 172 -2.87 -13.80 0.08
CA LEU A 172 -4.15 -13.60 -0.58
C LEU A 172 -4.09 -14.00 -2.06
N SER A 173 -5.07 -14.78 -2.52
CA SER A 173 -5.25 -15.05 -3.95
C SER A 173 -5.97 -13.91 -4.65
N LYS A 174 -5.90 -13.86 -5.99
CA LYS A 174 -6.69 -12.92 -6.80
C LYS A 174 -8.21 -13.10 -6.57
N ASP A 175 -8.64 -14.34 -6.32
CA ASP A 175 -10.04 -14.69 -6.04
C ASP A 175 -10.53 -14.19 -4.67
N SER A 176 -9.62 -13.72 -3.82
CA SER A 176 -9.97 -13.13 -2.52
C SER A 176 -10.54 -11.71 -2.65
N LEU A 177 -10.40 -11.09 -3.82
CA LEU A 177 -10.94 -9.76 -4.10
C LEU A 177 -12.42 -9.86 -4.51
N PRO A 178 -13.31 -9.03 -3.93
CA PRO A 178 -14.67 -8.87 -4.44
C PRO A 178 -14.62 -8.52 -5.92
N ARG A 179 -15.36 -9.26 -6.76
CA ARG A 179 -15.50 -8.95 -8.19
C ARG A 179 -15.93 -7.49 -8.30
N ALA A 180 -15.16 -6.68 -9.03
CA ALA A 180 -15.61 -5.36 -9.39
C ALA A 180 -16.87 -5.53 -10.24
N ASP A 181 -18.01 -5.05 -9.75
CA ASP A 181 -19.18 -4.92 -10.60
C ASP A 181 -18.78 -3.97 -11.74
N THR A 182 -18.61 -4.51 -12.94
CA THR A 182 -18.36 -3.78 -14.20
C THR A 182 -19.55 -2.94 -14.66
N GLY A 183 -20.46 -2.58 -13.75
CA GLY A 183 -21.69 -1.86 -14.03
C GLY A 183 -21.86 -0.70 -13.07
N ASN A 184 -21.20 0.42 -13.38
CA ASN A 184 -21.78 1.76 -13.41
C ASN A 184 -20.65 2.78 -13.49
N ASN A 185 -20.72 3.61 -14.52
CA ASN A 185 -19.87 4.77 -14.74
C ASN A 185 -19.68 5.54 -13.43
N LEU A 186 -18.48 5.47 -12.83
CA LEU A 186 -18.10 6.45 -11.83
C LEU A 186 -17.90 7.78 -12.58
N PRO A 187 -18.56 8.87 -12.19
CA PRO A 187 -18.28 10.16 -12.80
C PRO A 187 -16.81 10.51 -12.52
N LEU A 188 -16.06 10.88 -13.57
CA LEU A 188 -14.83 11.66 -13.42
C LEU A 188 -15.21 13.02 -12.80
N GLY A 189 -15.32 13.05 -11.47
CA GLY A 189 -15.47 14.26 -10.68
C GLY A 189 -14.12 14.72 -10.16
N LYS A 190 -13.92 16.03 -9.99
CA LYS A 190 -12.73 16.66 -9.38
C LYS A 190 -12.67 16.48 -7.85
N ASP A 191 -13.28 15.42 -7.31
CA ASP A 191 -13.38 15.21 -5.87
C ASP A 191 -12.21 14.33 -5.38
N SER A 192 -11.67 14.63 -4.20
CA SER A 192 -10.56 13.87 -3.58
C SER A 192 -10.81 12.34 -3.46
N SER A 193 -12.10 11.95 -3.46
CA SER A 193 -12.52 10.56 -3.48
C SER A 193 -12.23 9.83 -4.80
N VAL A 194 -12.26 10.53 -5.94
CA VAL A 194 -12.00 9.97 -7.27
C VAL A 194 -10.51 9.67 -7.41
N VAL A 195 -9.65 10.63 -7.05
CA VAL A 195 -8.19 10.46 -7.09
C VAL A 195 -7.73 9.32 -6.17
N SER A 196 -8.33 9.20 -4.98
CA SER A 196 -8.02 8.10 -4.06
C SER A 196 -8.40 6.73 -4.60
N VAL A 197 -9.49 6.63 -5.37
CA VAL A 197 -9.90 5.40 -6.05
C VAL A 197 -8.98 5.05 -7.23
N GLU A 198 -8.57 6.05 -8.01
CA GLU A 198 -7.60 5.88 -9.10
C GLU A 198 -6.24 5.40 -8.57
N LEU A 199 -5.75 6.00 -7.49
CA LEU A 199 -4.52 5.55 -6.83
C LEU A 199 -4.63 4.13 -6.29
N LEU A 200 -5.77 3.75 -5.68
CA LEU A 200 -5.99 2.37 -5.24
C LEU A 200 -6.01 1.40 -6.44
N HIS A 201 -6.57 1.81 -7.58
CA HIS A 201 -6.54 1.02 -8.81
C HIS A 201 -5.11 0.84 -9.32
N ALA A 202 -4.34 1.92 -9.44
CA ALA A 202 -2.93 1.87 -9.84
C ALA A 202 -2.11 0.98 -8.90
N ARG A 203 -2.36 1.07 -7.59
CA ARG A 203 -1.71 0.22 -6.58
C ARG A 203 -2.10 -1.26 -6.74
N THR A 204 -3.34 -1.54 -7.14
CA THR A 204 -3.80 -2.91 -7.43
C THR A 204 -3.10 -3.48 -8.68
N GLN A 205 -2.88 -2.67 -9.71
CA GLN A 205 -2.12 -3.08 -10.90
C GLN A 205 -0.67 -3.42 -10.52
N TYR A 206 -0.03 -2.56 -9.74
CA TYR A 206 1.32 -2.82 -9.20
C TYR A 206 1.40 -4.11 -8.40
N ALA A 207 0.44 -4.34 -7.51
CA ALA A 207 0.35 -5.56 -6.72
C ALA A 207 0.22 -6.83 -7.59
N HIS A 208 -0.47 -6.73 -8.73
CA HIS A 208 -0.53 -7.84 -9.68
C HIS A 208 0.82 -8.14 -10.32
N MET A 209 1.56 -7.11 -10.72
CA MET A 209 2.93 -7.28 -11.23
C MET A 209 3.86 -7.85 -10.15
N CYS A 210 3.75 -7.40 -8.90
CA CYS A 210 4.50 -7.97 -7.78
C CYS A 210 4.26 -9.48 -7.63
N LEU A 211 2.99 -9.91 -7.70
CA LEU A 211 2.62 -11.32 -7.67
C LEU A 211 3.28 -12.10 -8.81
N GLN A 212 3.20 -11.59 -10.05
CA GLN A 212 3.80 -12.23 -11.22
C GLN A 212 5.33 -12.36 -11.09
N ILE A 213 6.02 -11.35 -10.53
CA ILE A 213 7.46 -11.40 -10.26
C ILE A 213 7.77 -12.50 -9.22
N VAL A 214 6.98 -12.58 -8.14
CA VAL A 214 7.14 -13.62 -7.11
C VAL A 214 6.88 -15.03 -7.68
N GLU A 215 5.87 -15.19 -8.53
CA GLU A 215 5.56 -16.45 -9.20
C GLU A 215 6.65 -16.85 -10.19
N LEU A 216 7.16 -15.91 -10.98
CA LEU A 216 8.25 -16.15 -11.92
C LEU A 216 9.50 -16.66 -11.20
N ARG A 217 9.79 -16.14 -10.00
CA ARG A 217 10.92 -16.61 -9.18
C ARG A 217 10.80 -18.09 -8.79
N LYS A 218 9.59 -18.61 -8.58
CA LYS A 218 9.37 -20.01 -8.19
C LYS A 218 9.70 -21.00 -9.32
N VAL A 219 9.50 -20.58 -10.57
CA VAL A 219 9.69 -21.45 -11.75
C VAL A 219 11.07 -21.31 -12.40
N VAL A 220 11.98 -20.49 -11.85
CA VAL A 220 13.31 -20.22 -12.42
C VAL A 220 14.13 -21.48 -12.66
N GLN A 221 14.02 -22.47 -11.77
CA GLN A 221 14.80 -23.71 -11.88
C GLN A 221 14.32 -24.63 -13.02
N GLU A 222 13.05 -24.49 -13.41
CA GLU A 222 12.38 -25.39 -14.37
C GLU A 222 12.20 -24.73 -15.75
N ALA A 223 12.23 -23.40 -15.80
CA ALA A 223 11.99 -22.62 -17.01
C ALA A 223 13.23 -22.52 -17.93
N THR A 224 12.98 -22.42 -19.23
CA THR A 224 14.03 -22.13 -20.21
C THR A 224 14.48 -20.67 -20.12
N SER A 225 15.76 -20.39 -20.43
CA SER A 225 16.30 -19.03 -20.39
C SER A 225 15.53 -18.05 -21.30
N ASP A 226 15.09 -18.51 -22.48
CA ASP A 226 14.30 -17.68 -23.42
C ASP A 226 12.92 -17.32 -22.86
N TYR A 227 12.25 -18.27 -22.18
CA TYR A 227 10.97 -18.01 -21.51
C TYR A 227 11.14 -16.99 -20.38
N LEU A 228 12.17 -17.15 -19.55
CA LEU A 228 12.47 -16.23 -18.45
C LEU A 228 12.76 -14.82 -18.98
N LEU A 229 13.59 -14.71 -20.02
CA LEU A 229 13.92 -13.41 -20.64
C LEU A 229 12.70 -12.72 -21.25
N ALA A 230 11.84 -13.48 -21.94
CA ALA A 230 10.59 -12.94 -22.49
C ALA A 230 9.68 -12.41 -21.38
N LYS A 231 9.50 -13.17 -20.29
CA LYS A 231 8.68 -12.77 -19.15
C LYS A 231 9.26 -11.59 -18.38
N ILE A 232 10.58 -11.52 -18.22
CA ILE A 232 11.26 -10.38 -17.64
C ILE A 232 11.03 -9.12 -18.48
N THR A 233 11.14 -9.22 -19.81
CA THR A 233 10.92 -8.09 -20.72
C THR A 233 9.47 -7.61 -20.69
N GLU A 234 8.51 -8.54 -20.69
CA GLU A 234 7.07 -8.25 -20.56
C GLU A 234 6.77 -7.50 -19.26
N LEU A 235 7.26 -8.01 -18.12
CA LEU A 235 7.03 -7.40 -16.80
C LEU A 235 7.74 -6.05 -16.65
N ALA A 236 8.95 -5.90 -17.18
CA ALA A 236 9.66 -4.62 -17.18
C ALA A 236 8.88 -3.55 -17.98
N THR A 237 8.35 -3.94 -19.15
CA THR A 237 7.52 -3.05 -19.98
C THR A 237 6.22 -2.67 -19.26
N ALA A 238 5.58 -3.62 -18.57
CA ALA A 238 4.38 -3.36 -17.77
C ALA A 238 4.67 -2.38 -16.62
N LEU A 239 5.80 -2.54 -15.92
CA LEU A 239 6.26 -1.63 -14.87
C LEU A 239 6.56 -0.24 -15.41
N ASP A 240 7.21 -0.12 -16.58
CA ASP A 240 7.44 1.16 -17.26
C ASP A 240 6.14 1.89 -17.56
N ASN A 241 5.16 1.17 -18.13
CA ASN A 241 3.86 1.74 -18.48
C ASN A 241 3.07 2.16 -17.24
N TRP A 242 3.11 1.34 -16.19
CA TRP A 242 2.49 1.67 -14.91
C TRP A 242 3.11 2.92 -14.28
N HIS A 243 4.44 3.00 -14.20
CA HIS A 243 5.14 4.15 -13.63
C HIS A 243 4.82 5.43 -14.40
N LYS A 244 4.89 5.38 -15.74
CA LYS A 244 4.48 6.50 -16.61
C LYS A 244 3.03 6.89 -16.40
N SER A 245 2.12 5.93 -16.24
CA SER A 245 0.70 6.23 -16.03
C SER A 245 0.46 7.02 -14.74
N ILE A 246 1.24 6.79 -13.69
CA ILE A 246 1.12 7.54 -12.44
C ILE A 246 1.73 8.94 -12.58
N THR A 247 2.89 9.04 -13.23
CA THR A 247 3.64 10.30 -13.34
C THR A 247 3.10 11.25 -14.41
N GLU A 248 2.56 10.72 -15.51
CA GLU A 248 2.17 11.49 -16.71
C GLU A 248 0.64 11.63 -16.85
N ASN A 249 -0.17 10.64 -16.46
CA ASN A 249 -1.62 10.61 -16.76
C ASN A 249 -2.51 11.26 -15.68
N ALA A 250 -2.21 12.51 -15.31
CA ALA A 250 -3.09 13.41 -14.54
C ALA A 250 -3.32 13.13 -13.04
N VAL A 251 -2.96 11.95 -12.50
CA VAL A 251 -3.11 11.67 -11.06
C VAL A 251 -2.20 12.58 -10.23
N ILE A 252 -0.88 12.52 -10.40
CA ILE A 252 0.06 13.39 -9.67
C ILE A 252 -0.15 14.88 -10.01
N PRO A 253 -0.32 15.30 -11.28
CA PRO A 253 -0.56 16.71 -11.61
C PRO A 253 -1.84 17.32 -11.02
N SER A 254 -2.78 16.51 -10.53
CA SER A 254 -4.03 16.98 -9.90
C SER A 254 -3.92 17.20 -8.39
N LEU A 255 -2.80 16.81 -7.78
CA LEU A 255 -2.57 16.86 -6.34
C LEU A 255 -1.90 18.16 -5.90
N GLU A 256 -2.08 18.50 -4.61
CA GLU A 256 -1.28 19.53 -3.96
C GLU A 256 0.21 19.14 -4.00
N GLU A 257 1.10 20.13 -4.08
CA GLU A 257 2.52 19.92 -4.37
C GLU A 257 3.21 18.90 -3.44
N GLU A 258 2.95 18.97 -2.13
CA GLU A 258 3.55 18.02 -1.18
C GLU A 258 3.01 16.60 -1.33
N ALA A 259 1.70 16.46 -1.57
CA ALA A 259 1.06 15.17 -1.79
C ALA A 259 1.53 14.56 -3.11
N ALA A 260 1.60 15.36 -4.17
CA ALA A 260 2.18 14.98 -5.46
C ALA A 260 3.61 14.45 -5.31
N ARG A 261 4.43 15.14 -4.50
CA ARG A 261 5.82 14.72 -4.21
C ARG A 261 5.88 13.38 -3.49
N ARG A 262 5.03 13.17 -2.47
CA ARG A 262 4.98 11.90 -1.72
C ARG A 262 4.52 10.73 -2.58
N VAL A 263 3.42 10.90 -3.32
CA VAL A 263 2.90 9.87 -4.24
C VAL A 263 3.91 9.55 -5.33
N GLY A 264 4.56 10.56 -5.91
CA GLY A 264 5.61 10.38 -6.92
C GLY A 264 6.82 9.63 -6.37
N HIS A 265 7.27 9.99 -5.16
CA HIS A 265 8.38 9.29 -4.49
C HIS A 265 8.02 7.82 -4.19
N GLN A 266 6.81 7.55 -3.69
CA GLN A 266 6.37 6.18 -3.44
C GLN A 266 6.34 5.34 -4.72
N ALA A 267 5.79 5.89 -5.82
CA ALA A 267 5.75 5.21 -7.11
C ALA A 267 7.16 4.95 -7.66
N PHE A 268 8.07 5.90 -7.51
CA PHE A 268 9.49 5.76 -7.87
C PHE A 268 10.15 4.60 -7.10
N CYS A 269 10.02 4.59 -5.77
CA CYS A 269 10.57 3.52 -4.94
C CYS A 269 10.00 2.14 -5.32
N GLN A 270 8.69 2.04 -5.49
CA GLN A 270 8.00 0.80 -5.87
C GLN A 270 8.45 0.29 -7.25
N TYR A 271 8.58 1.18 -8.23
CA TYR A 271 9.05 0.86 -9.57
C TYR A 271 10.47 0.26 -9.54
N HIS A 272 11.40 0.95 -8.89
CA HIS A 272 12.79 0.52 -8.85
C HIS A 272 13.01 -0.72 -7.97
N GLU A 273 12.28 -0.86 -6.86
CA GLU A 273 12.28 -2.08 -6.05
C GLU A 273 11.84 -3.28 -6.88
N ALA A 274 10.73 -3.15 -7.61
CA ALA A 274 10.21 -4.23 -8.46
C ALA A 274 11.15 -4.57 -9.61
N LEU A 275 11.76 -3.58 -10.26
CA LEU A 275 12.77 -3.81 -11.28
C LEU A 275 13.99 -4.55 -10.71
N LEU A 276 14.48 -4.17 -9.54
CA LEU A 276 15.61 -4.84 -8.89
C LEU A 276 15.28 -6.32 -8.61
N HIS A 277 14.09 -6.59 -8.09
CA HIS A 277 13.64 -7.96 -7.88
C HIS A 277 13.50 -8.73 -9.18
N LEU A 278 12.98 -8.12 -10.24
CA LEU A 278 12.78 -8.73 -11.53
C LEU A 278 14.11 -9.09 -12.20
N VAL A 279 15.08 -8.18 -12.20
CA VAL A 279 16.40 -8.45 -12.80
C VAL A 279 17.18 -9.48 -12.00
N SER A 280 16.96 -9.59 -10.69
CA SER A 280 17.61 -10.61 -9.84
C SER A 280 17.20 -12.06 -10.17
N ILE A 281 16.13 -12.26 -10.95
CA ILE A 281 15.61 -13.58 -11.32
C ILE A 281 16.51 -14.26 -12.36
N TYR A 282 17.16 -13.50 -13.24
CA TYR A 282 17.96 -14.07 -14.32
C TYR A 282 19.35 -14.52 -13.81
N PRO A 283 19.74 -15.80 -13.97
CA PRO A 283 21.04 -16.29 -13.48
C PRO A 283 22.21 -15.64 -14.24
N ARG A 284 23.21 -15.12 -13.51
CA ARG A 284 24.40 -14.46 -14.09
C ARG A 284 25.21 -15.33 -15.08
N ASN A 285 25.08 -16.66 -15.00
CA ASN A 285 25.93 -17.58 -15.76
C ASN A 285 25.24 -18.23 -16.98
N GLN A 286 23.99 -17.88 -17.29
CA GLN A 286 23.29 -18.42 -18.45
C GLN A 286 23.47 -17.50 -19.67
N HIS A 287 24.50 -17.79 -20.46
CA HIS A 287 24.72 -17.16 -21.76
C HIS A 287 23.83 -17.86 -22.79
N GLY A 288 22.57 -17.44 -22.86
CA GLY A 288 21.62 -17.88 -23.89
C GLY A 288 21.84 -17.13 -25.21
N ARG A 289 21.54 -17.82 -26.32
CA ARG A 289 21.74 -17.40 -27.73
C ARG A 289 20.98 -16.14 -28.18
N SER A 290 20.16 -15.52 -27.33
CA SER A 290 19.31 -14.38 -27.71
C SER A 290 19.94 -13.05 -27.31
N ASP A 291 20.76 -12.50 -28.21
CA ASP A 291 21.51 -11.25 -28.00
C ASP A 291 20.58 -10.07 -27.65
N LEU A 292 19.41 -9.98 -28.29
CA LEU A 292 18.50 -8.84 -28.14
C LEU A 292 17.80 -8.82 -26.77
N LEU A 293 17.30 -9.97 -26.30
CA LEU A 293 16.63 -10.06 -25.00
C LEU A 293 17.63 -9.87 -23.86
N HIS A 294 18.86 -10.38 -24.03
CA HIS A 294 19.92 -10.18 -23.06
C HIS A 294 20.37 -8.71 -22.98
N GLN A 295 20.49 -8.01 -24.12
CA GLN A 295 20.75 -6.57 -24.16
C GLN A 295 19.65 -5.77 -23.46
N ASN A 296 18.38 -6.07 -23.71
CA ASN A 296 17.25 -5.42 -23.04
C ASN A 296 17.30 -5.61 -21.52
N TYR A 297 17.60 -6.83 -21.05
CA TYR A 297 17.80 -7.11 -19.64
C TYR A 297 18.93 -6.27 -19.02
N GLN A 298 20.08 -6.18 -19.68
CA GLN A 298 21.20 -5.36 -19.21
C GLN A 298 20.84 -3.88 -19.15
N MET A 299 20.11 -3.36 -20.15
CA MET A 299 19.63 -1.97 -20.15
C MET A 299 18.68 -1.69 -18.98
N VAL A 300 17.73 -2.58 -18.70
CA VAL A 300 16.80 -2.44 -17.55
C VAL A 300 17.57 -2.41 -16.23
N ARG A 301 18.54 -3.33 -16.05
CA ARG A 301 19.38 -3.37 -14.85
C ARG A 301 20.21 -2.10 -14.68
N GLN A 302 20.89 -1.66 -15.73
CA GLN A 302 21.73 -0.46 -15.70
C GLN A 302 20.90 0.81 -15.45
N ARG A 303 19.73 0.93 -16.10
CA ARG A 303 18.81 2.05 -15.89
C ARG A 303 18.34 2.10 -14.44
N SER A 304 17.84 0.99 -13.91
CA SER A 304 17.34 0.96 -12.53
C SER A 304 18.43 1.28 -11.51
N MET A 305 19.65 0.77 -11.70
CA MET A 305 20.77 1.08 -10.81
C MET A 305 21.16 2.55 -10.92
N ARG A 306 21.30 3.09 -12.13
CA ARG A 306 21.63 4.49 -12.38
C ARG A 306 20.61 5.43 -11.74
N ASP A 307 19.33 5.19 -11.95
CA ASP A 307 18.27 6.09 -11.50
C ASP A 307 18.15 6.09 -9.96
N VAL A 308 18.30 4.93 -9.30
CA VAL A 308 18.36 4.84 -7.84
C VAL A 308 19.59 5.56 -7.29
N VAL A 309 20.76 5.35 -7.91
CA VAL A 309 22.01 6.00 -7.52
C VAL A 309 21.89 7.51 -7.66
N ILE A 310 21.44 8.04 -8.81
CA ILE A 310 21.16 9.47 -8.98
C ILE A 310 20.17 10.00 -7.93
N SER A 311 19.16 9.22 -7.55
CA SER A 311 18.19 9.62 -6.54
C SER A 311 18.74 9.57 -5.10
N CYS A 312 19.77 8.76 -4.84
CA CYS A 312 20.41 8.62 -3.53
C CYS A 312 21.67 9.50 -3.39
N ASP A 313 22.22 9.98 -4.51
CA ASP A 313 23.54 10.59 -4.56
C ASP A 313 23.50 12.11 -4.42
N THR A 314 24.26 12.81 -3.58
CA THR A 314 25.29 12.58 -2.52
C THR A 314 26.39 11.51 -2.58
N ILE A 315 26.37 10.50 -3.44
CA ILE A 315 27.49 9.56 -3.65
C ILE A 315 27.97 9.75 -5.09
N SER A 316 29.24 9.49 -5.35
CA SER A 316 29.81 9.71 -6.68
C SER A 316 29.58 8.47 -7.52
N LEU A 317 29.00 8.63 -8.72
CA LEU A 317 28.86 7.59 -9.75
C LEU A 317 30.19 6.85 -10.03
N ASN A 318 31.33 7.48 -9.72
CA ASN A 318 32.66 6.91 -9.89
C ASN A 318 33.02 5.80 -8.89
N ASP A 319 32.36 5.71 -7.73
CA ASP A 319 32.67 4.70 -6.71
C ASP A 319 31.96 3.35 -6.96
N LEU A 320 30.92 3.32 -7.80
CA LEU A 320 30.15 2.11 -8.13
C LEU A 320 30.68 1.32 -9.34
N LEU A 321 31.62 1.91 -10.08
CA LEU A 321 32.23 1.28 -11.26
C LEU A 321 33.54 0.54 -10.95
N GLN A 322 34.00 0.52 -9.69
CA GLN A 322 35.26 -0.13 -9.32
C GLN A 322 35.12 -1.58 -8.82
N ASP A 323 33.90 -2.10 -8.62
CA ASP A 323 33.66 -3.49 -8.21
C ASP A 323 32.86 -4.33 -9.25
N GLN A 324 33.13 -4.15 -10.55
CA GLN A 324 32.70 -5.10 -11.60
C GLN A 324 33.87 -5.84 -12.25
#